data_AF-C0D4E8-F1
#
_entry.id   AF-C0D4E8-F1
#
_cell.length_a   1.000
_cell.length_b   1.000
_cell.length_c   1.000
_cell.angle_alpha   90.00
_cell.angle_beta   90.00
_cell.angle_gamma   90.00
#
_symmetry.space_group_name_H-M   'P 1'
#
loop_
_entity.id
_entity.type
_entity.pdbx_description
1 polymer ?
#
loop_
_entity_poly.entity_id
_entity_poly.type
_entity_poly.pdbx_seq_one_letter_code
_entity_poly.pdbx_strand_id
1 'polypeptide(L)'
;MGVRIAIASYGTFEQFIHQIKPFYSEEVEFVILNALFEDLKDEVRRLEKEHSVDVFVGSGGNGRFLEKYVQETPFVKVKVTGFDFLLALKKAAQYGSSTGLITFGERVPFVSSVKELLNVEVTERVYHQSSEIDQVLSDLYNQGIEDVIGTAFVLERAALKGMRGHYIWSVDGVKTAVDTAVQVALAKRQDAKKAHKLASILQTIHEGVIVTDERGTVNEFNTSAEKILKIDRGDVMGRPVQDVLPNTRLNVVIERQREEYNKIQDVGNVKILTNRCPIFSQGRLIGALATFQNIEEVSEAEGKIRRKLYTRGFVASTHFEDMQGACAAFQDIVHIGREYAKSGATILISGETGTGKELFAQSLHNESDRSRMPFVAINCAAVPPNILESELFGYEEGAFTGARRGGKKGVFELAHEGTLFLDEIGEISMDIQLRFLRALEQREVFRLGGEKVVPVDIRVIAATNKNLWQMVKEGKFREDLYYRLNVLAIHLPALRDR
;
A
#
# COMPACT_ATOMS: atom_id res chain seq x y z
N MET A 1 -22.27 -6.43 -3.31
CA MET A 1 -21.87 -7.73 -3.94
C MET A 1 -22.43 -8.78 -3.00
N GLY A 2 -23.57 -9.37 -3.35
CA GLY A 2 -24.35 -10.15 -2.40
C GLY A 2 -23.77 -11.54 -2.09
N VAL A 3 -23.83 -11.97 -0.83
CA VAL A 3 -23.38 -13.29 -0.35
C VAL A 3 -24.40 -14.37 -0.71
N ARG A 4 -23.92 -15.56 -1.06
CA ARG A 4 -24.73 -16.72 -1.42
C ARG A 4 -24.63 -17.80 -0.36
N ILE A 5 -25.75 -18.17 0.23
CA ILE A 5 -25.83 -19.17 1.31
C ILE A 5 -26.62 -20.36 0.81
N ALA A 6 -25.96 -21.51 0.70
CA ALA A 6 -26.63 -22.77 0.39
C ALA A 6 -27.23 -23.37 1.65
N ILE A 7 -28.53 -23.62 1.66
CA ILE A 7 -29.23 -24.23 2.79
C ILE A 7 -29.74 -25.60 2.39
N ALA A 8 -29.18 -26.65 2.99
CA ALA A 8 -29.72 -27.99 2.86
C ALA A 8 -31.03 -28.10 3.66
N SER A 9 -32.12 -28.14 2.92
CA SER A 9 -33.50 -28.20 3.42
C SER A 9 -34.14 -29.52 3.01
N TYR A 10 -35.19 -29.90 3.71
CA TYR A 10 -36.05 -31.00 3.29
C TYR A 10 -37.50 -30.74 3.68
N GLY A 11 -38.42 -31.01 2.76
CA GLY A 11 -39.86 -30.96 3.00
C GLY A 11 -40.28 -29.62 3.60
N THR A 12 -41.01 -29.68 4.72
CA THR A 12 -41.56 -28.48 5.35
C THR A 12 -40.53 -27.64 6.13
N PHE A 13 -39.24 -27.98 6.14
CA PHE A 13 -38.20 -27.13 6.77
C PHE A 13 -38.03 -25.77 6.05
N GLU A 14 -38.38 -25.69 4.77
CA GLU A 14 -38.29 -24.46 3.98
C GLU A 14 -39.12 -23.31 4.58
N GLN A 15 -40.17 -23.62 5.37
CA GLN A 15 -40.97 -22.62 6.06
C GLN A 15 -40.14 -21.75 7.03
N PHE A 16 -39.10 -22.31 7.66
CA PHE A 16 -38.20 -21.53 8.51
C PHE A 16 -37.44 -20.50 7.70
N ILE A 17 -37.02 -20.88 6.49
CA ILE A 17 -36.28 -20.00 5.59
C ILE A 17 -37.18 -18.86 5.10
N HIS A 18 -38.43 -19.17 4.74
CA HIS A 18 -39.42 -18.14 4.40
C HIS A 18 -39.69 -17.15 5.54
N GLN A 19 -39.72 -17.61 6.79
CA GLN A 19 -39.94 -16.74 7.95
C GLN A 19 -38.74 -15.85 8.26
N ILE A 20 -37.52 -16.33 8.05
CA ILE A 20 -36.32 -15.53 8.35
C ILE A 20 -35.87 -14.66 7.16
N LYS A 21 -36.22 -15.00 5.92
CA LYS A 21 -35.80 -14.28 4.71
C LYS A 21 -36.05 -12.76 4.77
N PRO A 22 -37.19 -12.25 5.29
CA PRO A 22 -37.44 -10.81 5.39
C PRO A 22 -36.49 -10.04 6.32
N PHE A 23 -35.73 -10.73 7.18
CA PHE A 23 -34.77 -10.09 8.09
C PHE A 23 -33.39 -9.83 7.44
N TYR A 24 -33.18 -10.27 6.20
CA TYR A 24 -31.92 -10.09 5.48
C TYR A 24 -32.08 -9.14 4.29
N SER A 25 -31.02 -8.39 3.98
CA SER A 25 -30.97 -7.53 2.80
C SER A 25 -31.03 -8.32 1.50
N GLU A 26 -31.39 -7.68 0.38
CA GLU A 26 -31.32 -8.28 -0.97
C GLU A 26 -29.92 -8.74 -1.37
N GLU A 27 -28.88 -8.26 -0.68
CA GLU A 27 -27.50 -8.75 -0.83
C GLU A 27 -27.27 -10.15 -0.21
N VAL A 28 -28.24 -10.78 0.44
CA VAL A 28 -28.13 -12.17 0.90
C VAL A 28 -29.03 -13.05 0.04
N GLU A 29 -28.42 -13.88 -0.79
CA GLU A 29 -29.12 -14.82 -1.67
C GLU A 29 -29.11 -16.22 -1.05
N PHE A 30 -30.30 -16.79 -0.85
CA PHE A 30 -30.46 -18.15 -0.34
C PHE A 30 -30.62 -19.13 -1.49
N VAL A 31 -29.74 -20.13 -1.55
CA VAL A 31 -29.80 -21.26 -2.48
C VAL A 31 -30.34 -22.46 -1.71
N ILE A 32 -31.59 -22.85 -1.97
CA ILE A 32 -32.24 -23.94 -1.24
C ILE A 32 -31.92 -25.27 -1.92
N LEU A 33 -31.29 -26.18 -1.18
CA LEU A 33 -31.00 -27.54 -1.63
C LEU A 33 -32.04 -28.48 -1.02
N ASN A 34 -33.08 -28.80 -1.79
CA ASN A 34 -34.18 -29.64 -1.31
C ASN A 34 -33.90 -31.11 -1.65
N ALA A 35 -33.11 -31.77 -0.80
CA ALA A 35 -32.74 -33.17 -0.96
C ALA A 35 -32.34 -33.79 0.39
N LEU A 36 -32.32 -35.12 0.47
CA LEU A 36 -31.94 -35.86 1.66
C LEU A 36 -30.63 -36.60 1.46
N PHE A 37 -29.76 -36.54 2.47
CA PHE A 37 -28.58 -37.42 2.59
C PHE A 37 -27.76 -37.48 1.29
N GLU A 38 -27.66 -38.66 0.65
CA GLU A 38 -26.82 -38.91 -0.52
C GLU A 38 -27.25 -38.11 -1.76
N ASP A 39 -28.52 -37.74 -1.86
CA ASP A 39 -29.03 -36.94 -2.99
C ASP A 39 -28.47 -35.52 -3.00
N LEU A 40 -27.92 -35.03 -1.87
CA LEU A 40 -27.22 -33.75 -1.79
C LEU A 40 -25.80 -33.79 -2.37
N LYS A 41 -25.23 -34.98 -2.57
CA LYS A 41 -23.79 -35.15 -2.87
C LYS A 41 -23.38 -34.45 -4.16
N ASP A 42 -24.12 -34.70 -5.23
CA ASP A 42 -23.76 -34.22 -6.57
C ASP A 42 -23.95 -32.70 -6.66
N GLU A 43 -24.99 -32.19 -5.99
CA GLU A 43 -25.28 -30.77 -5.95
C GLU A 43 -24.27 -29.98 -5.12
N VAL A 44 -23.87 -30.49 -3.95
CA VAL A 44 -22.80 -29.87 -3.13
C VAL A 44 -21.49 -29.80 -3.91
N ARG A 45 -21.10 -30.90 -4.57
CA ARG A 45 -19.88 -30.96 -5.39
C ARG A 45 -19.92 -29.98 -6.56
N ARG A 46 -21.08 -29.85 -7.22
CA ARG A 46 -21.29 -28.90 -8.31
C ARG A 46 -21.09 -27.47 -7.82
N LEU A 47 -21.73 -27.10 -6.70
CA LEU A 47 -21.63 -25.77 -6.13
C LEU A 47 -20.22 -25.41 -5.63
N GLU A 48 -19.48 -26.36 -5.04
CA GLU A 48 -18.09 -26.14 -4.66
C GLU A 48 -17.19 -25.91 -5.88
N LYS A 49 -17.31 -26.76 -6.91
CA LYS A 49 -16.51 -26.66 -8.14
C LYS A 49 -16.77 -25.37 -8.91
N GLU A 50 -18.02 -24.91 -8.94
CA GLU A 50 -18.41 -23.65 -9.58
C GLU A 50 -18.09 -22.43 -8.72
N HIS A 51 -17.65 -22.61 -7.46
CA HIS A 51 -17.51 -21.56 -6.44
C HIS A 51 -18.76 -20.65 -6.37
N SER A 52 -19.94 -21.25 -6.54
CA SER A 52 -21.19 -20.50 -6.73
C SER A 52 -21.88 -20.16 -5.41
N VAL A 53 -21.34 -20.63 -4.28
CA VAL A 53 -21.84 -20.36 -2.92
C VAL A 53 -20.70 -20.02 -1.97
N ASP A 54 -20.96 -19.14 -1.00
CA ASP A 54 -19.95 -18.68 -0.05
C ASP A 54 -19.89 -19.56 1.20
N VAL A 55 -21.04 -20.09 1.66
CA VAL A 55 -21.20 -20.90 2.88
C VAL A 55 -22.35 -21.90 2.72
N PHE A 56 -22.19 -23.11 3.28
CA PHE A 56 -23.26 -24.09 3.45
C PHE A 56 -23.88 -24.04 4.85
N VAL A 57 -25.18 -24.23 4.93
CA VAL A 57 -25.94 -24.35 6.18
C VAL A 57 -26.74 -25.65 6.14
N GLY A 58 -26.70 -26.41 7.24
CA GLY A 58 -27.43 -27.66 7.32
C GLY A 58 -27.88 -28.01 8.72
N SER A 59 -29.01 -28.69 8.81
CA SER A 59 -29.64 -29.12 10.06
C SER A 59 -29.80 -30.64 10.09
N GLY A 60 -29.83 -31.23 11.29
CA GLY A 60 -30.10 -32.66 11.49
C GLY A 60 -29.22 -33.58 10.62
N GLY A 61 -29.85 -34.53 9.93
CA GLY A 61 -29.18 -35.48 9.05
C GLY A 61 -28.44 -34.84 7.88
N ASN A 62 -29.04 -33.83 7.24
CA ASN A 62 -28.40 -33.08 6.15
C ASN A 62 -27.17 -32.29 6.65
N GLY A 63 -27.23 -31.72 7.86
CA GLY A 63 -26.07 -31.07 8.48
C GLY A 63 -24.91 -32.03 8.71
N ARG A 64 -25.19 -33.24 9.23
CA ARG A 64 -24.16 -34.28 9.42
C ARG A 64 -23.59 -34.77 8.07
N PHE A 65 -24.42 -34.82 7.04
CA PHE A 65 -23.98 -35.14 5.70
C PHE A 65 -23.03 -34.07 5.16
N LEU A 66 -23.44 -32.80 5.17
CA LEU A 66 -22.60 -31.68 4.70
C LEU A 66 -21.25 -31.63 5.44
N GLU A 67 -21.25 -31.81 6.76
CA GLU A 67 -20.05 -31.85 7.60
C GLU A 67 -19.01 -32.89 7.13
N LYS A 68 -19.45 -33.98 6.47
CA LYS A 68 -18.58 -35.03 5.96
C LYS A 68 -18.10 -34.81 4.52
N TYR A 69 -18.90 -34.13 3.68
CA TYR A 69 -18.68 -34.08 2.23
C TYR A 69 -18.24 -32.72 1.69
N VAL A 70 -18.51 -31.63 2.39
CA VAL A 70 -18.02 -30.30 2.04
C VAL A 70 -16.52 -30.24 2.29
N GLN A 71 -15.73 -29.73 1.35
CA GLN A 71 -14.26 -29.76 1.41
C GLN A 71 -13.65 -28.37 1.60
N GLU A 72 -14.05 -27.41 0.78
CA GLU A 72 -13.40 -26.09 0.69
C GLU A 72 -14.30 -24.98 1.22
N THR A 73 -15.61 -25.11 1.03
CA THR A 73 -16.56 -24.06 1.42
C THR A 73 -16.89 -24.17 2.90
N PRO A 74 -16.90 -23.07 3.68
CA PRO A 74 -17.29 -23.13 5.07
C PRO A 74 -18.69 -23.71 5.27
N PHE A 75 -18.88 -24.44 6.36
CA PHE A 75 -20.16 -25.05 6.74
C PHE A 75 -20.60 -24.60 8.13
N VAL A 76 -21.88 -24.29 8.28
CA VAL A 76 -22.52 -23.93 9.55
C VAL A 76 -23.65 -24.92 9.87
N LYS A 77 -23.50 -25.63 10.98
CA LYS A 77 -24.49 -26.57 11.49
C LYS A 77 -25.56 -25.85 12.31
N VAL A 78 -26.83 -26.08 11.99
CA VAL A 78 -27.95 -25.66 12.84
C VAL A 78 -28.01 -26.58 14.06
N LYS A 79 -27.61 -26.05 15.22
CA LYS A 79 -27.63 -26.78 16.50
C LYS A 79 -28.97 -26.57 17.20
N VAL A 80 -29.45 -27.62 17.87
CA VAL A 80 -30.61 -27.51 18.78
C VAL A 80 -30.11 -26.95 20.11
N THR A 81 -30.69 -25.84 20.56
CA THR A 81 -30.40 -25.24 21.86
C THR A 81 -31.41 -25.70 22.91
N GLY A 82 -31.08 -25.49 24.20
CA GLY A 82 -32.01 -25.76 25.31
C GLY A 82 -33.33 -25.01 25.15
N PHE A 83 -33.26 -23.75 24.69
CA PHE A 83 -34.43 -22.92 24.48
C PHE A 83 -35.30 -23.41 23.31
N ASP A 84 -34.70 -23.87 22.21
CA ASP A 84 -35.45 -24.48 21.11
C ASP A 84 -36.28 -25.68 21.59
N PHE A 85 -35.64 -26.54 22.38
CA PHE A 85 -36.29 -27.72 22.94
C PHE A 85 -37.39 -27.36 23.93
N LEU A 86 -37.18 -26.37 24.80
CA LEU A 86 -38.22 -25.85 25.70
C LEU A 86 -39.44 -25.34 24.93
N LEU A 87 -39.23 -24.60 23.83
CA LEU A 87 -40.32 -24.11 23.00
C LEU A 87 -41.07 -25.25 22.30
N ALA A 88 -40.35 -26.27 21.82
CA ALA A 88 -40.93 -27.47 21.22
C ALA A 88 -41.78 -28.24 22.24
N LEU A 89 -41.25 -28.45 23.45
CA LEU A 89 -41.98 -29.09 24.55
C LEU A 89 -43.21 -28.30 24.95
N LYS A 90 -43.11 -26.97 25.05
CA LYS A 90 -44.27 -26.11 25.38
C LYS A 90 -45.41 -26.30 24.37
N LYS A 91 -45.10 -26.49 23.09
CA LYS A 91 -46.12 -26.76 22.04
C LYS A 91 -46.73 -28.14 22.17
N ALA A 92 -45.90 -29.16 22.42
CA ALA A 92 -46.38 -30.53 22.62
C ALA A 92 -47.24 -30.67 23.89
N ALA A 93 -46.84 -30.00 24.98
CA ALA A 93 -47.53 -30.01 26.26
C ALA A 93 -48.95 -29.42 26.22
N GLN A 94 -49.35 -28.73 25.14
CA GLN A 94 -50.72 -28.25 24.95
C GLN A 94 -51.71 -29.41 24.69
N TYR A 95 -51.23 -30.56 24.24
CA TYR A 95 -52.05 -31.67 23.76
C TYR A 95 -51.92 -32.95 24.60
N GLY A 96 -50.82 -33.11 25.34
CA GLY A 96 -50.60 -34.28 26.19
C GLY A 96 -49.40 -34.12 27.12
N SER A 97 -49.26 -35.03 28.10
CA SER A 97 -48.18 -35.03 29.10
C SER A 97 -46.97 -35.88 28.73
N SER A 98 -47.07 -36.70 27.68
CA SER A 98 -46.00 -37.58 27.19
C SER A 98 -45.65 -37.25 25.74
N THR A 99 -44.36 -37.13 25.42
CA THR A 99 -43.89 -36.71 24.09
C THR A 99 -42.68 -37.53 23.65
N GLY A 100 -42.64 -37.95 22.39
CA GLY A 100 -41.49 -38.62 21.80
C GLY A 100 -40.49 -37.59 21.24
N LEU A 101 -39.21 -37.69 21.58
CA LEU A 101 -38.15 -36.90 20.96
C LEU A 101 -37.33 -37.80 20.04
N ILE A 102 -37.36 -37.54 18.74
CA ILE A 102 -36.66 -38.34 17.74
C ILE A 102 -35.55 -37.51 17.07
N THR A 103 -34.31 -37.97 17.18
CA THR A 103 -33.14 -37.31 16.59
C THR A 103 -32.31 -38.24 15.71
N PHE A 104 -31.52 -37.66 14.81
CA PHE A 104 -30.63 -38.41 13.92
C PHE A 104 -29.20 -38.47 14.47
N GLY A 105 -28.68 -39.67 14.68
CA GLY A 105 -27.28 -39.96 14.99
C GLY A 105 -26.80 -39.58 16.40
N GLU A 106 -27.39 -38.57 17.04
CA GLU A 106 -26.94 -38.02 18.32
C GLU A 106 -28.13 -37.70 19.24
N ARG A 107 -27.93 -37.83 20.56
CA ARG A 107 -28.90 -37.36 21.57
C ARG A 107 -28.73 -35.87 21.85
N VAL A 108 -29.78 -35.23 22.32
CA VAL A 108 -29.72 -33.83 22.74
C VAL A 108 -29.22 -33.75 24.20
N PRO A 109 -28.11 -33.06 24.48
CA PRO A 109 -27.35 -33.22 25.74
C PRO A 109 -28.05 -32.71 27.01
N PHE A 110 -29.09 -31.89 26.88
CA PHE A 110 -29.79 -31.24 28.00
C PHE A 110 -31.20 -31.79 28.27
N VAL A 111 -31.60 -32.87 27.60
CA VAL A 111 -32.97 -33.40 27.72
C VAL A 111 -33.27 -33.94 29.11
N SER A 112 -32.33 -34.64 29.75
CA SER A 112 -32.48 -35.13 31.12
C SER A 112 -32.73 -34.00 32.12
N SER A 113 -31.92 -32.95 32.08
CA SER A 113 -32.05 -31.78 32.94
C SER A 113 -33.40 -31.07 32.76
N VAL A 114 -33.89 -30.99 31.52
CA VAL A 114 -35.20 -30.37 31.22
C VAL A 114 -36.37 -31.25 31.72
N LYS A 115 -36.28 -32.58 31.61
CA LYS A 115 -37.30 -33.50 32.16
C LYS A 115 -37.46 -33.34 33.66
N GLU A 116 -36.33 -33.29 34.39
CA GLU A 116 -36.33 -33.11 35.85
C GLU A 116 -36.90 -31.75 36.27
N LEU A 117 -36.55 -30.67 35.57
CA LEU A 117 -36.98 -29.31 35.91
C LEU A 117 -38.48 -29.07 35.65
N LEU A 118 -39.03 -29.65 34.58
CA LEU A 118 -40.40 -29.37 34.13
C LEU A 118 -41.40 -30.47 34.49
N ASN A 119 -40.95 -31.59 35.07
CA ASN A 119 -41.77 -32.75 35.38
C ASN A 119 -42.60 -33.23 34.17
N VAL A 120 -41.94 -33.33 33.01
CA VAL A 120 -42.54 -33.77 31.73
C VAL A 120 -41.98 -35.13 31.31
N GLU A 121 -42.84 -35.99 30.77
CA GLU A 121 -42.40 -37.28 30.22
C GLU A 121 -41.95 -37.11 28.77
N VAL A 122 -40.65 -37.26 28.55
CA VAL A 122 -40.07 -37.23 27.21
C VAL A 122 -39.35 -38.54 26.92
N THR A 123 -39.82 -39.28 25.91
CA THR A 123 -39.22 -40.55 25.49
C THR A 123 -38.27 -40.30 24.32
N GLU A 124 -36.97 -40.47 24.56
CA GLU A 124 -35.93 -40.22 23.55
C GLU A 124 -35.72 -41.45 22.65
N ARG A 125 -35.59 -41.20 21.34
CA ARG A 125 -35.22 -42.18 20.32
C ARG A 125 -34.22 -41.56 19.35
N VAL A 126 -33.20 -42.34 18.98
CA VAL A 126 -32.19 -41.95 18.00
C VAL A 126 -32.24 -42.94 16.86
N TYR A 127 -32.21 -42.45 15.63
CA TYR A 127 -32.11 -43.27 14.43
C TYR A 127 -30.83 -42.92 13.65
N HIS A 128 -30.29 -43.89 12.92
CA HIS A 128 -29.06 -43.75 12.14
C HIS A 128 -29.30 -43.93 10.63
N GLN A 129 -30.42 -44.54 10.24
CA GLN A 129 -30.80 -44.76 8.85
C GLN A 129 -32.27 -44.39 8.63
N SER A 130 -32.59 -43.85 7.45
CA SER A 130 -33.96 -43.42 7.13
C SER A 130 -34.98 -44.56 7.18
N SER A 131 -34.57 -45.81 6.98
CA SER A 131 -35.40 -47.01 7.08
C SER A 131 -35.88 -47.33 8.51
N GLU A 132 -35.20 -46.84 9.53
CA GLU A 132 -35.52 -47.12 10.94
C GLU A 132 -36.72 -46.32 11.45
N ILE A 133 -37.06 -45.20 10.79
CA ILE A 133 -38.00 -44.21 11.32
C ILE A 133 -39.42 -44.75 11.51
N ASP A 134 -39.88 -45.58 10.57
CA ASP A 134 -41.25 -46.12 10.60
C ASP A 134 -41.43 -47.09 11.76
N GLN A 135 -40.38 -47.84 12.13
CA GLN A 135 -40.36 -48.71 13.31
C GLN A 135 -40.34 -47.86 14.59
N VAL A 136 -39.44 -46.87 14.68
CA VAL A 136 -39.32 -45.98 15.85
C VAL A 136 -40.65 -45.28 16.16
N LEU A 137 -41.35 -44.78 15.13
CA LEU A 137 -42.65 -44.14 15.30
C LEU A 137 -43.73 -45.13 15.73
N SER A 138 -43.73 -46.35 15.20
CA SER A 138 -44.69 -47.39 15.60
C SER A 138 -44.51 -47.80 17.06
N ASP A 139 -43.26 -47.91 17.51
CA ASP A 139 -42.95 -48.23 18.91
C ASP A 139 -43.45 -47.14 19.86
N LEU A 140 -43.33 -45.86 19.49
CA LEU A 140 -43.84 -44.73 20.27
C LEU A 140 -45.37 -44.69 20.28
N TYR A 141 -46.01 -44.90 19.13
CA TYR A 141 -47.47 -44.95 19.04
C TYR A 141 -48.06 -46.08 19.90
N ASN A 142 -47.44 -47.27 19.88
CA ASN A 142 -47.84 -48.40 20.72
C ASN A 142 -47.65 -48.15 22.23
N GLN A 143 -46.79 -47.22 22.61
CA GLN A 143 -46.63 -46.75 23.99
C GLN A 143 -47.66 -45.66 24.38
N GLY A 144 -48.59 -45.31 23.49
CA GLY A 144 -49.60 -44.27 23.72
C GLY A 144 -49.09 -42.84 23.52
N ILE A 145 -47.93 -42.67 22.89
CA ILE A 145 -47.35 -41.35 22.62
C ILE A 145 -47.85 -40.88 21.25
N GLU A 146 -48.64 -39.80 21.23
CA GLU A 146 -49.19 -39.21 20.01
C GLU A 146 -48.45 -37.95 19.54
N ASP A 147 -47.70 -37.29 20.42
CA ASP A 147 -46.94 -36.07 20.13
C ASP A 147 -45.45 -36.37 19.94
N VAL A 148 -44.88 -35.90 18.83
CA VAL A 148 -43.48 -36.17 18.45
C VAL A 148 -42.74 -34.88 18.15
N ILE A 149 -41.58 -34.68 18.78
CA ILE A 149 -40.61 -33.65 18.48
C ILE A 149 -39.53 -34.22 17.56
N GLY A 150 -39.27 -33.56 16.42
CA GLY A 150 -38.29 -34.04 15.45
C GLY A 150 -37.94 -33.06 14.33
N THR A 151 -37.25 -33.57 13.33
CA THR A 151 -36.90 -32.86 12.08
C THR A 151 -38.01 -33.00 11.04
N ALA A 152 -37.98 -32.22 9.95
CA ALA A 152 -39.02 -32.28 8.90
C ALA A 152 -39.29 -33.71 8.40
N PHE A 153 -38.24 -34.51 8.20
CA PHE A 153 -38.37 -35.92 7.79
C PHE A 153 -39.12 -36.77 8.82
N VAL A 154 -38.84 -36.58 10.12
CA VAL A 154 -39.55 -37.26 11.20
C VAL A 154 -41.02 -36.86 11.21
N LEU A 155 -41.32 -35.55 11.09
CA LEU A 155 -42.68 -35.03 11.21
C LEU A 155 -43.56 -35.46 10.05
N GLU A 156 -43.02 -35.52 8.83
CA GLU A 156 -43.73 -36.02 7.67
C GLU A 156 -44.11 -37.50 7.84
N ARG A 157 -43.19 -38.32 8.36
CA ARG A 157 -43.43 -39.74 8.67
C ARG A 157 -44.41 -39.93 9.83
N ALA A 158 -44.34 -39.08 10.84
CA ALA A 158 -45.26 -39.09 11.98
C ALA A 158 -46.70 -38.75 11.54
N ALA A 159 -46.86 -37.77 10.65
CA ALA A 159 -48.17 -37.37 10.12
C ALA A 159 -48.88 -38.50 9.36
N LEU A 160 -48.14 -39.34 8.61
CA LEU A 160 -48.69 -40.53 7.94
C LEU A 160 -49.28 -41.56 8.92
N LYS A 161 -48.86 -41.53 10.19
CA LYS A 161 -49.36 -42.38 11.27
C LYS A 161 -50.41 -41.68 12.15
N GLY A 162 -50.84 -40.47 11.78
CA GLY A 162 -51.80 -39.68 12.56
C GLY A 162 -51.21 -39.05 13.83
N MET A 163 -49.89 -39.05 13.99
CA MET A 163 -49.21 -38.43 15.13
C MET A 163 -49.05 -36.91 14.92
N ARG A 164 -49.10 -36.15 16.00
CA ARG A 164 -48.90 -34.69 16.01
C ARG A 164 -47.41 -34.37 16.03
N GLY A 165 -46.94 -33.64 15.03
CA GLY A 165 -45.54 -33.31 14.85
C GLY A 165 -45.16 -31.89 15.31
N HIS A 166 -44.05 -31.77 16.05
CA HIS A 166 -43.49 -30.52 16.55
C HIS A 166 -42.02 -30.39 16.14
N TYR A 167 -41.63 -29.24 15.61
CA TYR A 167 -40.24 -29.03 15.21
C TYR A 167 -39.30 -28.94 16.40
N ILE A 168 -38.13 -29.58 16.28
CA ILE A 168 -37.06 -29.50 17.28
C ILE A 168 -36.35 -28.14 17.30
N TRP A 169 -36.41 -27.36 16.21
CA TRP A 169 -35.81 -26.03 16.12
C TRP A 169 -36.84 -24.92 16.23
N SER A 170 -36.46 -23.81 16.85
CA SER A 170 -37.20 -22.54 16.75
C SER A 170 -36.75 -21.72 15.54
N VAL A 171 -37.55 -20.70 15.20
CA VAL A 171 -37.19 -19.72 14.17
C VAL A 171 -35.90 -18.99 14.56
N ASP A 172 -35.74 -18.62 15.84
CA ASP A 172 -34.55 -17.94 16.35
C ASP A 172 -33.29 -18.83 16.29
N GLY A 173 -33.44 -20.14 16.54
CA GLY A 173 -32.35 -21.11 16.41
C GLY A 173 -31.84 -21.23 14.98
N VAL A 174 -32.75 -21.35 14.00
CA VAL A 174 -32.39 -21.35 12.58
C VAL A 174 -31.82 -20.00 12.16
N LYS A 175 -32.42 -18.89 12.61
CA LYS A 175 -31.93 -17.53 12.33
C LYS A 175 -30.50 -17.35 12.82
N THR A 176 -30.17 -17.78 14.04
CA THR A 176 -28.82 -17.68 14.60
C THR A 176 -27.77 -18.40 13.76
N ALA A 177 -28.11 -19.59 13.24
CA ALA A 177 -27.22 -20.33 12.35
C ALA A 177 -27.03 -19.61 11.00
N VAL A 178 -28.09 -19.02 10.45
CA VAL A 178 -27.99 -18.24 9.21
C VAL A 178 -27.23 -16.92 9.43
N ASP A 179 -27.46 -16.22 10.53
CA ASP A 179 -26.68 -15.03 10.91
C ASP A 179 -25.19 -15.37 10.99
N THR A 180 -24.84 -16.50 11.61
CA THR A 180 -23.46 -17.00 11.68
C THR A 180 -22.91 -17.29 10.28
N ALA A 181 -23.70 -17.91 9.41
CA ALA A 181 -23.31 -18.19 8.02
C ALA A 181 -23.06 -16.90 7.22
N VAL A 182 -23.91 -15.88 7.38
CA VAL A 182 -23.71 -14.56 6.77
C VAL A 182 -22.38 -13.95 7.23
N GLN A 183 -22.08 -13.97 8.54
CA GLN A 183 -20.82 -13.42 9.06
C GLN A 183 -19.59 -14.14 8.49
N VAL A 184 -19.64 -15.48 8.44
CA VAL A 184 -18.57 -16.30 7.85
C VAL A 184 -18.38 -15.98 6.36
N ALA A 185 -19.48 -15.86 5.61
CA ALA A 185 -19.45 -15.51 4.18
C ALA A 185 -18.82 -14.13 3.94
N LEU A 186 -19.23 -13.13 4.73
CA LEU A 186 -18.70 -11.77 4.64
C LEU A 186 -17.21 -11.71 4.98
N ALA A 187 -16.78 -12.40 6.04
CA ALA A 187 -15.37 -12.48 6.43
C ALA A 187 -14.52 -13.11 5.32
N LYS A 188 -14.95 -14.25 4.75
CA LYS A 188 -14.28 -14.91 3.62
C LYS A 188 -14.10 -13.98 2.42
N ARG A 189 -15.15 -13.23 2.06
CA ARG A 189 -15.07 -12.26 0.95
C ARG A 189 -14.17 -11.07 1.26
N GLN A 190 -14.20 -10.58 2.48
CA GLN A 190 -13.34 -9.48 2.89
C GLN A 190 -11.86 -9.88 2.80
N ASP A 191 -11.53 -11.10 3.21
CA ASP A 191 -10.17 -11.61 3.14
C ASP A 191 -9.74 -11.88 1.69
N ALA A 192 -10.61 -12.43 0.85
CA ALA A 192 -10.36 -12.55 -0.59
C ALA A 192 -10.14 -11.17 -1.25
N LYS A 193 -10.93 -10.15 -0.89
CA LYS A 193 -10.77 -8.79 -1.40
C LYS A 193 -9.46 -8.15 -0.94
N LYS A 194 -9.06 -8.36 0.32
CA LYS A 194 -7.76 -7.89 0.84
C LYS A 194 -6.61 -8.56 0.09
N ALA A 195 -6.67 -9.89 -0.07
CA ALA A 195 -5.65 -10.65 -0.79
C ALA A 195 -5.52 -10.19 -2.25
N HIS A 196 -6.64 -10.01 -2.96
CA HIS A 196 -6.64 -9.50 -4.32
C HIS A 196 -6.06 -8.09 -4.41
N LYS A 197 -6.44 -7.18 -3.49
CA LYS A 197 -5.88 -5.83 -3.43
C LYS A 197 -4.37 -5.83 -3.23
N LEU A 198 -3.85 -6.68 -2.32
CA LEU A 198 -2.41 -6.83 -2.09
C LEU A 198 -1.70 -7.37 -3.34
N ALA A 199 -2.26 -8.40 -3.98
CA ALA A 199 -1.71 -8.95 -5.22
C ALA A 199 -1.65 -7.89 -6.34
N SER A 200 -2.69 -7.09 -6.54
CA SER A 200 -2.70 -6.01 -7.54
C SER A 200 -1.63 -4.95 -7.26
N ILE A 201 -1.42 -4.58 -5.99
CA ILE A 201 -0.35 -3.64 -5.60
C ILE A 201 1.01 -4.22 -5.97
N LEU A 202 1.28 -5.48 -5.61
CA LEU A 202 2.55 -6.14 -5.93
C LEU A 202 2.81 -6.20 -7.44
N GLN A 203 1.78 -6.47 -8.25
CA GLN A 203 1.93 -6.55 -9.71
C GLN A 203 2.12 -5.20 -10.41
N THR A 204 1.69 -4.09 -9.79
CA THR A 204 1.78 -2.75 -10.40
C THR A 204 2.99 -1.93 -9.97
N ILE A 205 3.65 -2.32 -8.88
CA ILE A 205 4.89 -1.67 -8.43
C ILE A 205 5.98 -1.85 -9.49
N HIS A 206 6.72 -0.76 -9.77
CA HIS A 206 7.82 -0.74 -10.74
C HIS A 206 9.06 -1.51 -10.30
N GLU A 207 9.25 -1.70 -8.99
CA GLU A 207 10.31 -2.55 -8.45
C GLU A 207 9.98 -4.03 -8.67
N GLY A 208 11.01 -4.83 -8.98
CA GLY A 208 10.92 -6.27 -8.89
C GLY A 208 10.73 -6.69 -7.44
N VAL A 209 9.76 -7.56 -7.19
CA VAL A 209 9.42 -8.09 -5.86
C VAL A 209 9.51 -9.61 -5.88
N ILE A 210 10.25 -10.16 -4.92
CA ILE A 210 10.33 -11.59 -4.63
C ILE A 210 9.94 -11.81 -3.18
N VAL A 211 9.01 -12.74 -2.92
CA VAL A 211 8.70 -13.21 -1.57
C VAL A 211 8.96 -14.70 -1.48
N THR A 212 9.51 -15.14 -0.35
CA THR A 212 9.73 -16.55 -0.05
C THR A 212 9.03 -16.95 1.26
N ASP A 213 8.79 -18.25 1.41
CA ASP A 213 8.44 -18.87 2.70
C ASP A 213 9.64 -18.94 3.66
N GLU A 214 9.43 -19.51 4.86
CA GLU A 214 10.47 -19.69 5.87
C GLU A 214 11.60 -20.65 5.46
N ARG A 215 11.43 -21.43 4.38
CA ARG A 215 12.43 -22.35 3.83
C ARG A 215 13.16 -21.76 2.62
N GLY A 216 12.81 -20.54 2.21
CA GLY A 216 13.38 -19.87 1.02
C GLY A 216 12.73 -20.31 -0.30
N THR A 217 11.58 -20.96 -0.28
CA THR A 217 10.80 -21.29 -1.48
C THR A 217 10.04 -20.06 -1.97
N VAL A 218 10.13 -19.73 -3.26
CA VAL A 218 9.46 -18.55 -3.82
C VAL A 218 7.94 -18.75 -3.85
N ASN A 219 7.20 -17.84 -3.21
CA ASN A 219 5.73 -17.83 -3.21
C ASN A 219 5.14 -16.59 -3.90
N GLU A 220 5.90 -15.50 -4.10
CA GLU A 220 5.50 -14.39 -4.96
C GLU A 220 6.66 -13.90 -5.84
N PHE A 221 6.30 -13.57 -7.08
CA PHE A 221 7.17 -13.00 -8.09
C PHE A 221 6.34 -12.08 -8.98
N ASN A 222 6.60 -10.77 -8.96
CA ASN A 222 5.77 -9.80 -9.68
C ASN A 222 6.22 -9.58 -11.13
N THR A 223 5.36 -8.96 -11.94
CA THR A 223 5.64 -8.65 -13.36
C THR A 223 6.91 -7.83 -13.54
N SER A 224 7.24 -6.93 -12.62
CA SER A 224 8.47 -6.14 -12.70
C SER A 224 9.71 -6.99 -12.48
N ALA A 225 9.66 -8.00 -11.60
CA ALA A 225 10.74 -8.96 -11.40
C ALA A 225 10.99 -9.79 -12.66
N GLU A 226 9.92 -10.25 -13.34
CA GLU A 226 10.04 -10.96 -14.62
C GLU A 226 10.75 -10.12 -15.68
N LYS A 227 10.36 -8.85 -15.82
CA LYS A 227 10.95 -7.93 -16.79
C LYS A 227 12.41 -7.60 -16.49
N ILE A 228 12.72 -7.28 -15.23
CA ILE A 228 14.08 -6.89 -14.82
C ILE A 228 15.03 -8.07 -14.94
N LEU A 229 14.65 -9.25 -14.43
CA LEU A 229 15.52 -10.43 -14.42
C LEU A 229 15.46 -11.24 -15.71
N LYS A 230 14.48 -10.97 -16.58
CA LYS A 230 14.22 -11.71 -17.83
C LYS A 230 13.99 -13.21 -17.60
N ILE A 231 13.24 -13.53 -16.55
CA ILE A 231 12.88 -14.90 -16.15
C ILE A 231 11.36 -14.96 -16.00
N ASP A 232 10.74 -16.01 -16.52
CA ASP A 232 9.29 -16.22 -16.42
C ASP A 232 8.89 -16.65 -15.02
N ARG A 233 7.77 -16.13 -14.51
CA ARG A 233 7.23 -16.49 -13.19
C ARG A 233 7.04 -18.00 -13.06
N GLY A 234 6.57 -18.69 -14.09
CA GLY A 234 6.31 -20.14 -14.07
C GLY A 234 7.55 -20.98 -13.75
N ASP A 235 8.74 -20.49 -14.10
CA ASP A 235 10.01 -21.20 -13.87
C ASP A 235 10.56 -21.04 -12.45
N VAL A 236 10.04 -20.07 -11.69
CA VAL A 236 10.55 -19.64 -10.38
C VAL A 236 9.63 -20.06 -9.24
N MET A 237 8.31 -19.98 -9.45
CA MET A 237 7.31 -20.21 -8.39
C MET A 237 7.42 -21.62 -7.80
N GLY A 238 7.32 -21.73 -6.47
CA GLY A 238 7.34 -23.00 -5.75
C GLY A 238 8.72 -23.68 -5.67
N ARG A 239 9.79 -23.02 -6.14
CA ARG A 239 11.16 -23.55 -6.10
C ARG A 239 12.03 -22.79 -5.10
N PRO A 240 13.10 -23.41 -4.58
CA PRO A 240 14.05 -22.72 -3.71
C PRO A 240 14.72 -21.55 -4.45
N VAL A 241 14.68 -20.36 -3.85
CA VAL A 241 15.12 -19.12 -4.50
C VAL A 241 16.59 -19.16 -4.94
N GLN A 242 17.44 -19.86 -4.19
CA GLN A 242 18.86 -20.01 -4.48
C GLN A 242 19.15 -20.82 -5.77
N ASP A 243 18.24 -21.73 -6.14
CA ASP A 243 18.41 -22.60 -7.30
C ASP A 243 18.00 -21.90 -8.59
N VAL A 244 16.94 -21.09 -8.52
CA VAL A 244 16.36 -20.37 -9.67
C VAL A 244 16.98 -18.99 -9.85
N LEU A 245 17.41 -18.36 -8.76
CA LEU A 245 18.00 -17.04 -8.74
C LEU A 245 19.30 -17.09 -7.91
N PRO A 246 20.40 -17.56 -8.52
CA PRO A 246 21.69 -17.63 -7.85
C PRO A 246 22.13 -16.24 -7.39
N ASN A 247 22.83 -16.19 -6.26
CA ASN A 247 23.27 -14.97 -5.60
C ASN A 247 22.16 -14.12 -4.98
N THR A 248 20.86 -14.48 -4.98
CA THR A 248 19.82 -13.62 -4.38
C THR A 248 20.02 -13.24 -2.92
N ARG A 249 20.75 -14.05 -2.13
CA ARG A 249 21.01 -13.86 -0.69
C ARG A 249 19.76 -13.71 0.18
N LEU A 250 18.58 -14.04 -0.34
CA LEU A 250 17.35 -14.13 0.46
C LEU A 250 17.47 -15.20 1.55
N ASN A 251 18.14 -16.32 1.24
CA ASN A 251 18.50 -17.36 2.20
C ASN A 251 19.35 -16.82 3.37
N VAL A 252 20.29 -15.90 3.10
CA VAL A 252 21.16 -15.31 4.12
C VAL A 252 20.36 -14.44 5.09
N VAL A 253 19.38 -13.69 4.59
CA VAL A 253 18.50 -12.84 5.41
C VAL A 253 17.56 -13.67 6.28
N ILE A 254 17.09 -14.82 5.77
CA ILE A 254 16.31 -15.80 6.54
C ILE A 254 17.16 -16.38 7.67
N GLU A 255 18.35 -16.89 7.36
CA GLU A 255 19.26 -17.52 8.34
C GLU A 255 19.71 -16.55 9.43
N ARG A 256 20.08 -15.33 9.04
CA ARG A 256 20.61 -14.31 9.97
C ARG A 256 19.54 -13.48 10.65
N GLN A 257 18.31 -13.51 10.15
CA GLN A 257 17.20 -12.68 10.60
C GLN A 257 17.58 -11.18 10.67
N ARG A 258 18.31 -10.70 9.65
CA ARG A 258 18.78 -9.32 9.54
C ARG A 258 18.59 -8.78 8.14
N GLU A 259 18.10 -7.56 8.06
CA GLU A 259 17.88 -6.83 6.84
C GLU A 259 19.17 -6.34 6.15
N GLU A 260 19.13 -6.27 4.82
CA GLU A 260 20.19 -5.71 3.98
C GLU A 260 19.61 -4.62 3.07
N TYR A 261 20.06 -3.37 3.22
CA TYR A 261 19.59 -2.25 2.41
C TYR A 261 20.62 -1.77 1.38
N ASN A 262 20.11 -1.24 0.26
CA ASN A 262 20.83 -0.57 -0.81
C ASN A 262 22.04 -1.36 -1.31
N LYS A 263 21.88 -2.67 -1.47
CA LYS A 263 22.95 -3.53 -1.96
C LYS A 263 22.92 -3.57 -3.47
N ILE A 264 24.07 -3.29 -4.08
CA ILE A 264 24.28 -3.53 -5.50
C ILE A 264 24.65 -5.01 -5.66
N GLN A 265 24.02 -5.67 -6.62
CA GLN A 265 24.23 -7.07 -6.88
C GLN A 265 24.07 -7.40 -8.36
N ASP A 266 24.88 -8.35 -8.82
CA ASP A 266 24.68 -9.02 -10.10
C ASP A 266 23.82 -10.28 -9.90
N VAL A 267 22.69 -10.35 -10.60
CA VAL A 267 21.81 -11.53 -10.68
C VAL A 267 21.74 -11.95 -12.14
N GLY A 268 22.42 -13.04 -12.48
CA GLY A 268 22.65 -13.42 -13.87
C GLY A 268 23.46 -12.34 -14.60
N ASN A 269 22.90 -11.77 -15.67
CA ASN A 269 23.52 -10.72 -16.49
C ASN A 269 23.01 -9.31 -16.17
N VAL A 270 22.19 -9.15 -15.13
CA VAL A 270 21.57 -7.86 -14.78
C VAL A 270 22.11 -7.39 -13.44
N LYS A 271 22.51 -6.12 -13.39
CA LYS A 271 22.94 -5.47 -12.16
C LYS A 271 21.76 -4.73 -11.54
N ILE A 272 21.44 -5.09 -10.30
CA ILE A 272 20.29 -4.58 -9.56
C ILE A 272 20.74 -3.84 -8.29
N LEU A 273 19.94 -2.86 -7.88
CA LEU A 273 19.95 -2.30 -6.53
C LEU A 273 18.82 -2.98 -5.75
N THR A 274 19.12 -3.61 -4.62
CA THR A 274 18.14 -4.43 -3.88
C THR A 274 18.14 -4.15 -2.38
N ASN A 275 16.94 -4.24 -1.81
CA ASN A 275 16.65 -4.28 -0.39
C ASN A 275 16.09 -5.64 -0.02
N ARG A 276 16.47 -6.19 1.14
CA ARG A 276 16.02 -7.50 1.61
C ARG A 276 15.68 -7.47 3.09
N CYS A 277 14.53 -8.00 3.44
CA CYS A 277 14.04 -8.02 4.81
C CYS A 277 13.44 -9.39 5.16
N PRO A 278 13.69 -9.92 6.37
CA PRO A 278 12.93 -11.07 6.88
C PRO A 278 11.50 -10.63 7.24
N ILE A 279 10.53 -11.52 7.04
CA ILE A 279 9.12 -11.27 7.34
C ILE A 279 8.75 -12.03 8.62
N PHE A 280 8.19 -11.32 9.59
CA PHE A 280 7.75 -11.91 10.86
C PHE A 280 6.24 -11.80 11.05
N SER A 281 5.64 -12.82 11.66
CA SER A 281 4.28 -12.78 12.19
C SER A 281 4.29 -13.28 13.62
N GLN A 282 3.78 -12.48 14.56
CA GLN A 282 3.76 -12.78 16.00
C GLN A 282 5.14 -13.22 16.55
N GLY A 283 6.22 -12.59 16.07
CA GLY A 283 7.59 -12.90 16.48
C GLY A 283 8.20 -14.16 15.84
N ARG A 284 7.45 -14.89 15.02
CA ARG A 284 7.94 -16.04 14.25
C ARG A 284 8.31 -15.60 12.83
N LEU A 285 9.48 -16.04 12.35
CA LEU A 285 9.88 -15.86 10.95
C LEU A 285 8.93 -16.67 10.05
N ILE A 286 8.33 -16.00 9.06
CA ILE A 286 7.40 -16.59 8.10
C ILE A 286 7.89 -16.46 6.65
N GLY A 287 9.05 -15.84 6.42
CA GLY A 287 9.58 -15.68 5.07
C GLY A 287 10.61 -14.56 4.94
N ALA A 288 10.88 -14.18 3.69
CA ALA A 288 11.70 -13.02 3.35
C ALA A 288 11.16 -12.30 2.11
N LEU A 289 11.42 -10.99 2.04
CA LEU A 289 11.05 -10.09 0.95
C LEU A 289 12.33 -9.50 0.35
N ALA A 290 12.45 -9.53 -0.97
CA ALA A 290 13.40 -8.70 -1.71
C ALA A 290 12.63 -7.73 -2.62
N THR A 291 13.02 -6.46 -2.60
CA THR A 291 12.66 -5.51 -3.64
C THR A 291 13.91 -5.06 -4.38
N PHE A 292 13.79 -4.79 -5.67
CA PHE A 292 14.93 -4.39 -6.48
C PHE A 292 14.58 -3.62 -7.74
N GLN A 293 15.54 -2.83 -8.22
CA GLN A 293 15.44 -2.05 -9.45
C GLN A 293 16.65 -2.33 -10.34
N ASN A 294 16.46 -2.20 -11.66
CA ASN A 294 17.58 -2.24 -12.61
C ASN A 294 18.41 -0.96 -12.49
N ILE A 295 19.72 -1.10 -12.29
CA ILE A 295 20.62 0.05 -12.13
C ILE A 295 20.74 0.89 -13.41
N GLU A 296 20.58 0.27 -14.59
CA GLU A 296 20.65 0.95 -15.88
C GLU A 296 19.48 1.92 -16.06
N GLU A 297 18.27 1.50 -15.69
CA GLU A 297 17.06 2.35 -15.76
C GLU A 297 17.16 3.55 -14.81
N VAL A 298 17.71 3.35 -13.61
CA VAL A 298 17.96 4.42 -12.65
C VAL A 298 18.94 5.45 -13.24
N SER A 299 20.05 4.98 -13.82
CA SER A 299 21.05 5.83 -14.47
C SER A 299 20.47 6.58 -15.69
N GLU A 300 19.62 5.93 -16.49
CA GLU A 300 18.94 6.60 -17.60
C GLU A 300 17.96 7.70 -17.15
N ALA A 301 17.22 7.45 -16.06
CA ALA A 301 16.31 8.44 -15.48
C ALA A 301 17.08 9.66 -14.98
N GLU A 302 18.19 9.45 -14.27
CA GLU A 302 19.13 10.52 -13.89
C GLU A 302 19.65 11.26 -15.13
N GLY A 303 20.04 10.53 -16.18
CA GLY A 303 20.50 11.10 -17.44
C GLY A 303 19.43 11.92 -18.17
N LYS A 304 18.14 11.54 -18.09
CA LYS A 304 17.01 12.31 -18.64
C LYS A 304 16.76 13.58 -17.83
N ILE A 305 16.88 13.53 -16.51
CA ILE A 305 16.80 14.71 -15.63
C ILE A 305 17.94 15.68 -15.98
N ARG A 306 19.16 15.16 -16.07
CA ARG A 306 20.35 15.93 -16.45
C ARG A 306 20.19 16.55 -17.84
N ARG A 307 19.64 15.82 -18.82
CA ARG A 307 19.33 16.37 -20.15
C ARG A 307 18.32 17.51 -20.11
N LYS A 308 17.26 17.43 -19.29
CA LYS A 308 16.32 18.54 -19.11
C LYS A 308 16.98 19.79 -18.52
N LEU A 309 17.99 19.62 -17.66
CA LEU A 309 18.80 20.72 -17.14
C LEU A 309 19.71 21.30 -18.25
N TYR A 310 20.34 20.46 -19.07
CA TYR A 310 21.13 20.89 -20.24
C TYR A 310 20.30 21.74 -21.22
N THR A 311 19.08 21.32 -21.57
CA THR A 311 18.23 22.08 -22.52
C THR A 311 17.81 23.45 -21.99
N ARG A 312 17.90 23.69 -20.67
CA ARG A 312 17.56 24.97 -20.03
C ARG A 312 18.78 25.86 -19.73
N GLY A 313 19.99 25.42 -20.08
CA GLY A 313 21.22 26.18 -19.84
C GLY A 313 21.63 26.26 -18.36
N PHE A 314 21.16 25.35 -17.51
CA PHE A 314 21.46 25.36 -16.07
C PHE A 314 22.61 24.42 -15.68
N VAL A 315 23.69 24.44 -16.46
CA VAL A 315 24.86 23.55 -16.27
C VAL A 315 26.13 24.36 -16.46
N ALA A 316 27.12 24.13 -15.59
CA ALA A 316 28.47 24.65 -15.74
C ALA A 316 29.26 23.75 -16.71
N SER A 317 29.82 24.32 -17.77
CA SER A 317 30.58 23.58 -18.79
C SER A 317 32.09 23.71 -18.65
N THR A 318 32.56 24.72 -17.91
CA THR A 318 33.98 25.05 -17.79
C THR A 318 34.57 24.48 -16.51
N HIS A 319 35.75 23.89 -16.61
CA HIS A 319 36.56 23.42 -15.49
C HIS A 319 37.81 24.28 -15.33
N PHE A 320 38.49 24.17 -14.17
CA PHE A 320 39.74 24.92 -13.94
C PHE A 320 40.82 24.54 -14.95
N GLU A 321 40.82 23.32 -15.46
CA GLU A 321 41.73 22.80 -16.47
C GLU A 321 41.56 23.50 -17.83
N ASP A 322 40.36 24.02 -18.12
CA ASP A 322 40.08 24.75 -19.36
C ASP A 322 40.62 26.20 -19.32
N MET A 323 40.98 26.69 -18.13
CA MET A 323 41.44 28.06 -17.94
C MET A 323 42.96 28.18 -18.13
N GLN A 324 43.39 28.69 -19.28
CA GLN A 324 44.81 28.89 -19.59
C GLN A 324 45.37 30.17 -18.95
N GLY A 325 46.48 30.06 -18.21
CA GLY A 325 47.23 31.20 -17.68
C GLY A 325 48.52 30.75 -16.98
N ALA A 326 49.67 31.27 -17.41
CA ALA A 326 50.99 30.82 -16.94
C ALA A 326 51.57 31.69 -15.80
N CYS A 327 51.00 32.85 -15.52
CA CYS A 327 51.49 33.72 -14.45
C CYS A 327 51.22 33.15 -13.05
N ALA A 328 52.17 33.38 -12.13
CA ALA A 328 52.08 32.89 -10.76
C ALA A 328 50.80 33.39 -10.05
N ALA A 329 50.46 34.67 -10.23
CA ALA A 329 49.27 35.27 -9.63
C ALA A 329 47.97 34.55 -10.02
N PHE A 330 47.84 34.10 -11.28
CA PHE A 330 46.66 33.35 -11.71
C PHE A 330 46.64 31.92 -11.18
N GLN A 331 47.80 31.24 -11.15
CA GLN A 331 47.93 29.89 -10.60
C GLN A 331 47.58 29.86 -9.11
N ASP A 332 48.02 30.86 -8.34
CA ASP A 332 47.67 31.00 -6.92
C ASP A 332 46.15 31.15 -6.73
N ILE A 333 45.49 31.93 -7.58
CA ILE A 333 44.04 32.11 -7.54
C ILE A 333 43.29 30.81 -7.89
N VAL A 334 43.76 30.05 -8.89
CA VAL A 334 43.18 28.74 -9.21
C VAL A 334 43.32 27.77 -8.04
N HIS A 335 44.48 27.76 -7.36
CA HIS A 335 44.69 26.94 -6.18
C HIS A 335 43.73 27.30 -5.04
N ILE A 336 43.62 28.60 -4.71
CA ILE A 336 42.66 29.11 -3.73
C ILE A 336 41.22 28.78 -4.15
N GLY A 337 40.91 28.91 -5.44
CA GLY A 337 39.60 28.58 -6.01
C GLY A 337 39.21 27.13 -5.75
N ARG A 338 40.13 26.17 -5.96
CA ARG A 338 39.88 24.75 -5.64
C ARG A 338 39.60 24.51 -4.15
N GLU A 339 40.30 25.21 -3.26
CA GLU A 339 40.02 25.12 -1.82
C GLU A 339 38.66 25.73 -1.45
N TYR A 340 38.31 26.87 -2.05
CA TYR A 340 37.01 27.52 -1.83
C TYR A 340 35.85 26.72 -2.43
N ALA A 341 36.08 25.97 -3.51
CA ALA A 341 35.06 25.12 -4.13
C ALA A 341 34.54 24.03 -3.17
N LYS A 342 35.39 23.52 -2.28
CA LYS A 342 35.03 22.53 -1.24
C LYS A 342 34.15 23.10 -0.12
N SER A 343 34.06 24.43 -0.01
CA SER A 343 33.22 25.11 0.98
C SER A 343 31.83 25.40 0.44
N GLY A 344 30.81 25.35 1.30
CA GLY A 344 29.45 25.82 0.99
C GLY A 344 29.27 27.35 1.12
N ALA A 345 30.33 28.08 1.49
CA ALA A 345 30.26 29.53 1.71
C ALA A 345 30.03 30.32 0.40
N THR A 346 29.54 31.55 0.56
CA THR A 346 29.41 32.52 -0.53
C THR A 346 30.78 33.00 -0.99
N ILE A 347 30.94 33.14 -2.31
CA ILE A 347 32.18 33.61 -2.92
C ILE A 347 31.90 34.89 -3.69
N LEU A 348 32.68 35.94 -3.42
CA LEU A 348 32.67 37.18 -4.20
C LEU A 348 33.91 37.22 -5.12
N ILE A 349 33.66 37.27 -6.42
CA ILE A 349 34.68 37.40 -7.47
C ILE A 349 34.72 38.86 -7.94
N SER A 350 35.83 39.53 -7.67
CA SER A 350 36.10 40.88 -8.16
C SER A 350 37.06 40.85 -9.35
N GLY A 351 36.90 41.78 -10.29
CA GLY A 351 37.84 41.93 -11.40
C GLY A 351 37.23 42.69 -12.57
N GLU A 352 38.07 43.21 -13.46
CA GLU A 352 37.63 43.99 -14.62
C GLU A 352 36.66 43.21 -15.52
N THR A 353 35.89 43.92 -16.34
CA THR A 353 35.02 43.29 -17.34
C THR A 353 35.88 42.49 -18.32
N GLY A 354 35.45 41.26 -18.65
CA GLY A 354 36.18 40.39 -19.57
C GLY A 354 37.33 39.56 -18.98
N THR A 355 37.55 39.57 -17.66
CA THR A 355 38.60 38.73 -17.01
C THR A 355 38.24 37.25 -16.86
N GLY A 356 37.05 36.83 -17.29
CA GLY A 356 36.58 35.44 -17.21
C GLY A 356 35.91 35.06 -15.89
N LYS A 357 35.27 36.00 -15.19
CA LYS A 357 34.58 35.76 -13.90
C LYS A 357 33.55 34.63 -13.96
N GLU A 358 32.75 34.56 -15.02
CA GLU A 358 31.76 33.49 -15.21
C GLU A 358 32.41 32.12 -15.40
N LEU A 359 33.46 32.03 -16.23
CA LEU A 359 34.22 30.80 -16.43
C LEU A 359 34.79 30.30 -15.10
N PHE A 360 35.34 31.21 -14.30
CA PHE A 360 35.85 30.88 -12.97
C PHE A 360 34.75 30.40 -12.01
N ALA A 361 33.56 31.02 -12.05
CA ALA A 361 32.41 30.60 -11.26
C ALA A 361 31.87 29.21 -11.65
N GLN A 362 31.87 28.90 -12.95
CA GLN A 362 31.54 27.56 -13.45
C GLN A 362 32.53 26.52 -12.92
N SER A 363 33.83 26.81 -12.99
CA SER A 363 34.87 25.92 -12.45
C SER A 363 34.72 25.70 -10.94
N LEU A 364 34.41 26.75 -10.18
CA LEU A 364 34.11 26.63 -8.74
C LEU A 364 32.93 25.70 -8.44
N HIS A 365 31.86 25.75 -9.26
CA HIS A 365 30.72 24.85 -9.11
C HIS A 365 31.09 23.40 -9.45
N ASN A 366 31.80 23.21 -10.55
CA ASN A 366 32.22 21.89 -11.03
C ASN A 366 33.18 21.17 -10.07
N GLU A 367 33.97 21.92 -9.31
CA GLU A 367 34.89 21.37 -8.29
C GLU A 367 34.24 21.23 -6.89
N SER A 368 32.92 21.43 -6.78
CA SER A 368 32.18 21.37 -5.51
C SER A 368 31.33 20.11 -5.34
N ASP A 369 30.86 19.88 -4.11
CA ASP A 369 29.90 18.81 -3.80
C ASP A 369 28.55 18.97 -4.56
N ARG A 370 28.28 20.17 -5.08
CA ARG A 370 27.08 20.49 -5.87
C ARG A 370 27.30 20.40 -7.39
N SER A 371 28.43 19.88 -7.85
CA SER A 371 28.80 19.77 -9.28
C SER A 371 27.81 19.00 -10.16
N ARG A 372 26.98 18.15 -9.57
CA ARG A 372 25.91 17.41 -10.27
C ARG A 372 24.56 18.13 -10.27
N MET A 373 24.45 19.22 -9.52
CA MET A 373 23.23 19.99 -9.32
C MET A 373 23.18 21.18 -10.30
N PRO A 374 22.05 21.90 -10.42
CA PRO A 374 21.93 23.00 -11.37
C PRO A 374 22.94 24.13 -11.10
N PHE A 375 23.55 24.67 -12.16
CA PHE A 375 24.28 25.94 -12.14
C PHE A 375 23.48 26.97 -12.90
N VAL A 376 22.92 27.96 -12.19
CA VAL A 376 22.06 28.99 -12.81
C VAL A 376 22.81 30.31 -12.78
N ALA A 377 23.09 30.86 -13.97
CA ALA A 377 23.74 32.16 -14.11
C ALA A 377 22.72 33.25 -14.50
N ILE A 378 22.85 34.42 -13.90
CA ILE A 378 22.12 35.62 -14.30
C ILE A 378 23.06 36.83 -14.29
N ASN A 379 23.05 37.59 -15.39
CA ASN A 379 23.75 38.86 -15.46
C ASN A 379 22.79 39.98 -15.04
N CYS A 380 23.10 40.64 -13.93
CA CYS A 380 22.22 41.65 -13.32
C CYS A 380 22.18 42.96 -14.12
N ALA A 381 23.17 43.24 -14.96
CA ALA A 381 23.24 44.44 -15.78
C ALA A 381 22.52 44.29 -17.12
N ALA A 382 22.42 43.06 -17.62
CA ALA A 382 21.80 42.76 -18.92
C ALA A 382 20.27 42.91 -18.92
N VAL A 383 19.64 43.04 -17.76
CA VAL A 383 18.18 43.02 -17.59
C VAL A 383 17.71 44.29 -16.88
N PRO A 384 16.65 44.98 -17.39
CA PRO A 384 16.08 46.14 -16.70
C PRO A 384 15.60 45.78 -15.28
N PRO A 385 15.69 46.71 -14.29
CA PRO A 385 15.43 46.40 -12.87
C PRO A 385 14.09 45.70 -12.59
N ASN A 386 13.00 46.16 -13.21
CA ASN A 386 11.67 45.57 -13.00
C ASN A 386 11.56 44.15 -13.57
N ILE A 387 12.27 43.86 -14.66
CA ILE A 387 12.31 42.52 -15.24
C ILE A 387 13.26 41.65 -14.40
N LEU A 388 14.40 42.20 -13.98
CA LEU A 388 15.39 41.50 -13.16
C LEU A 388 14.76 40.98 -11.86
N GLU A 389 13.94 41.79 -11.20
CA GLU A 389 13.22 41.35 -10.00
C GLU A 389 12.32 40.13 -10.27
N SER A 390 11.60 40.14 -11.40
CA SER A 390 10.73 39.03 -11.80
C SER A 390 11.50 37.78 -12.27
N GLU A 391 12.69 37.94 -12.84
CA GLU A 391 13.60 36.84 -13.15
C GLU A 391 14.20 36.23 -11.89
N LEU A 392 14.61 37.07 -10.94
CA LEU A 392 15.23 36.63 -9.69
C LEU A 392 14.25 35.82 -8.84
N PHE A 393 13.09 36.40 -8.54
CA PHE A 393 12.16 35.86 -7.55
C PHE A 393 10.94 35.16 -8.14
N GLY A 394 10.70 35.30 -9.44
CA GLY A 394 9.49 34.76 -10.08
C GLY A 394 8.25 35.58 -9.76
N TYR A 395 7.12 35.17 -10.34
CA TYR A 395 5.83 35.84 -10.14
C TYR A 395 4.67 34.84 -10.18
N GLU A 396 3.60 35.15 -9.46
CA GLU A 396 2.33 34.42 -9.56
C GLU A 396 1.46 34.93 -10.72
N GLU A 397 0.48 34.12 -11.10
CA GLU A 397 -0.48 34.52 -12.12
C GLU A 397 -1.23 35.80 -11.66
N GLY A 398 -1.28 36.80 -12.54
CA GLY A 398 -1.95 38.08 -12.23
C GLY A 398 -1.12 39.09 -11.42
N ALA A 399 0.16 38.80 -11.12
CA ALA A 399 1.00 39.71 -10.34
C ALA A 399 1.20 41.11 -10.96
N PHE A 400 1.15 41.22 -12.29
CA PHE A 400 1.21 42.50 -13.02
C PHE A 400 0.59 42.35 -14.42
N THR A 401 0.32 43.48 -15.09
CA THR A 401 -0.21 43.50 -16.47
C THR A 401 0.79 42.86 -17.44
N GLY A 402 0.46 41.69 -17.99
CA GLY A 402 1.34 40.89 -18.86
C GLY A 402 1.92 39.63 -18.21
N ALA A 403 1.57 39.33 -16.95
CA ALA A 403 1.94 38.07 -16.31
C ALA A 403 1.37 36.86 -17.07
N ARG A 404 2.22 35.86 -17.35
CA ARG A 404 1.81 34.61 -18.00
C ARG A 404 0.83 33.83 -17.12
N ARG A 405 -0.17 33.19 -17.75
CA ARG A 405 -1.04 32.20 -17.08
C ARG A 405 -0.18 31.08 -16.48
N GLY A 406 -0.40 30.75 -15.21
CA GLY A 406 0.41 29.80 -14.42
C GLY A 406 1.65 30.38 -13.74
N GLY A 407 1.93 31.68 -13.87
CA GLY A 407 3.09 32.32 -13.23
C GLY A 407 4.44 31.94 -13.84
N LYS A 408 5.54 32.30 -13.16
CA LYS A 408 6.92 31.96 -13.54
C LYS A 408 7.77 31.72 -12.29
N LYS A 409 8.57 30.65 -12.29
CA LYS A 409 9.58 30.40 -11.26
C LYS A 409 10.77 31.34 -11.43
N GLY A 410 11.28 31.89 -10.34
CA GLY A 410 12.50 32.69 -10.33
C GLY A 410 13.78 31.85 -10.37
N VAL A 411 14.92 32.46 -10.68
CA VAL A 411 16.23 31.78 -10.73
C VAL A 411 16.64 31.19 -9.39
N PHE A 412 16.21 31.78 -8.27
CA PHE A 412 16.42 31.20 -6.93
C PHE A 412 15.79 29.81 -6.79
N GLU A 413 14.56 29.64 -7.28
CA GLU A 413 13.88 28.34 -7.29
C GLU A 413 14.53 27.37 -8.27
N LEU A 414 15.04 27.88 -9.39
CA LEU A 414 15.70 27.06 -10.42
C LEU A 414 17.09 26.57 -9.98
N ALA A 415 17.76 27.33 -9.11
CA ALA A 415 19.07 27.01 -8.54
C ALA A 415 19.00 26.14 -7.28
N HIS A 416 17.81 25.71 -6.85
CA HIS A 416 17.61 24.89 -5.65
C HIS A 416 18.52 23.65 -5.64
N GLU A 417 19.15 23.40 -4.49
CA GLU A 417 20.20 22.39 -4.23
C GLU A 417 21.50 22.58 -5.04
N GLY A 418 21.55 23.57 -5.94
CA GLY A 418 22.67 23.88 -6.81
C GLY A 418 23.41 25.16 -6.46
N THR A 419 23.89 25.86 -7.49
CA THR A 419 24.62 27.13 -7.37
C THR A 419 23.95 28.21 -8.21
N LEU A 420 23.75 29.38 -7.60
CA LEU A 420 23.34 30.62 -8.28
C LEU A 420 24.56 31.51 -8.50
N PHE A 421 24.87 31.80 -9.76
CA PHE A 421 25.90 32.76 -10.16
C PHE A 421 25.25 34.10 -10.54
N LEU A 422 25.71 35.17 -9.89
CA LEU A 422 25.22 36.53 -10.11
C LEU A 422 26.34 37.38 -10.68
N ASP A 423 26.29 37.64 -11.98
CA ASP A 423 27.23 38.55 -12.60
C ASP A 423 26.77 40.00 -12.44
N GLU A 424 27.76 40.88 -12.29
CA GLU A 424 27.57 42.31 -12.07
C GLU A 424 26.61 42.65 -10.91
N ILE A 425 26.80 42.01 -9.75
CA ILE A 425 25.98 42.25 -8.54
C ILE A 425 26.03 43.71 -8.06
N GLY A 426 26.99 44.51 -8.52
CA GLY A 426 27.03 45.95 -8.25
C GLY A 426 25.97 46.77 -8.99
N GLU A 427 25.19 46.19 -9.90
CA GLU A 427 24.18 46.90 -10.70
C GLU A 427 22.75 46.78 -10.15
N ILE A 428 22.52 45.96 -9.12
CA ILE A 428 21.18 45.76 -8.58
C ILE A 428 20.69 46.95 -7.73
N SER A 429 19.40 47.29 -7.86
CA SER A 429 18.77 48.36 -7.08
C SER A 429 18.72 48.03 -5.58
N MET A 430 18.59 49.06 -4.75
CA MET A 430 18.49 48.92 -3.29
C MET A 430 17.33 48.01 -2.85
N ASP A 431 16.21 48.03 -3.59
CA ASP A 431 15.05 47.18 -3.31
C ASP A 431 15.34 45.70 -3.59
N ILE A 432 16.04 45.41 -4.69
CA ILE A 432 16.47 44.04 -5.02
C ILE A 432 17.49 43.56 -3.98
N GLN A 433 18.42 44.42 -3.55
CA GLN A 433 19.40 44.08 -2.50
C GLN A 433 18.73 43.63 -1.19
N LEU A 434 17.66 44.33 -0.77
CA LEU A 434 16.90 43.96 0.43
C LEU A 434 16.27 42.57 0.33
N ARG A 435 15.63 42.26 -0.82
CA ARG A 435 15.00 40.95 -1.02
C ARG A 435 16.02 39.84 -1.17
N PHE A 436 17.12 40.14 -1.84
CA PHE A 436 18.24 39.22 -2.02
C PHE A 436 18.85 38.84 -0.67
N LEU A 437 19.08 39.82 0.22
CA LEU A 437 19.54 39.56 1.59
C LEU A 437 18.59 38.63 2.36
N ARG A 438 17.27 38.90 2.31
CA ARG A 438 16.26 38.02 2.94
C ARG A 438 16.34 36.59 2.42
N ALA A 439 16.50 36.42 1.12
CA ALA A 439 16.65 35.09 0.51
C ALA A 439 17.91 34.35 1.00
N LEU A 440 19.02 35.05 1.21
CA LEU A 440 20.27 34.48 1.73
C LEU A 440 20.25 34.15 3.23
N GLU A 441 19.49 34.91 4.01
CA GLU A 441 19.41 34.73 5.47
C GLU A 441 18.34 33.71 5.85
N GLN A 442 17.14 33.85 5.29
CA GLN A 442 15.98 33.03 5.63
C GLN A 442 15.95 31.72 4.86
N ARG A 443 16.75 31.60 3.77
CA ARG A 443 16.69 30.46 2.84
C ARG A 443 15.30 30.25 2.27
N GLU A 444 14.61 31.35 2.00
CA GLU A 444 13.22 31.39 1.54
C GLU A 444 13.03 32.52 0.53
N VAL A 445 12.18 32.30 -0.47
CA VAL A 445 11.82 33.33 -1.47
C VAL A 445 10.31 33.48 -1.58
N PHE A 446 9.88 34.71 -1.85
CA PHE A 446 8.50 35.06 -2.17
C PHE A 446 8.40 35.44 -3.64
N ARG A 447 7.41 34.88 -4.33
CA ARG A 447 7.10 35.30 -5.70
C ARG A 447 6.44 36.67 -5.70
N LEU A 448 6.67 37.44 -6.75
CA LEU A 448 5.95 38.70 -6.95
C LEU A 448 4.43 38.45 -6.97
N GLY A 449 3.69 39.21 -6.17
CA GLY A 449 2.24 39.12 -6.05
C GLY A 449 1.72 37.89 -5.29
N GLY A 450 2.61 37.04 -4.77
CA GLY A 450 2.23 35.83 -4.03
C GLY A 450 2.58 35.93 -2.55
N GLU A 451 1.77 35.27 -1.71
CA GLU A 451 2.01 35.16 -0.25
C GLU A 451 2.74 33.87 0.13
N LYS A 452 2.92 32.95 -0.83
CA LYS A 452 3.50 31.63 -0.58
C LYS A 452 5.02 31.72 -0.46
N VAL A 453 5.50 31.31 0.72
CA VAL A 453 6.92 31.08 1.00
C VAL A 453 7.42 29.86 0.25
N VAL A 454 8.57 29.98 -0.43
CA VAL A 454 9.25 28.87 -1.10
C VAL A 454 10.63 28.67 -0.47
N PRO A 455 10.89 27.56 0.26
CA PRO A 455 12.20 27.29 0.82
C PRO A 455 13.22 27.00 -0.29
N VAL A 456 14.43 27.53 -0.16
CA VAL A 456 15.53 27.39 -1.13
C VAL A 456 16.86 27.04 -0.45
N ASP A 457 17.53 25.97 -0.89
CA ASP A 457 18.91 25.67 -0.51
C ASP A 457 19.85 25.98 -1.67
N ILE A 458 20.52 27.12 -1.64
CA ILE A 458 21.40 27.54 -2.74
C ILE A 458 22.79 27.91 -2.24
N ARG A 459 23.80 27.62 -3.06
CA ARG A 459 25.13 28.20 -2.94
C ARG A 459 25.18 29.44 -3.82
N VAL A 460 25.78 30.53 -3.35
CA VAL A 460 25.88 31.78 -4.12
C VAL A 460 27.32 32.11 -4.47
N ILE A 461 27.54 32.39 -5.75
CA ILE A 461 28.77 32.99 -6.27
C ILE A 461 28.38 34.32 -6.91
N ALA A 462 28.93 35.43 -6.42
CA ALA A 462 28.65 36.76 -6.95
C ALA A 462 29.90 37.32 -7.64
N ALA A 463 29.71 38.08 -8.71
CA ALA A 463 30.77 38.71 -9.46
C ALA A 463 30.51 40.21 -9.64
N THR A 464 31.58 41.01 -9.64
CA THR A 464 31.50 42.46 -9.84
C THR A 464 32.79 43.02 -10.43
N ASN A 465 32.66 44.09 -11.23
CA ASN A 465 33.75 44.94 -11.68
C ASN A 465 33.85 46.26 -10.87
N LYS A 466 32.91 46.53 -9.97
CA LYS A 466 32.87 47.73 -9.13
C LYS A 466 33.44 47.47 -7.74
N ASN A 467 33.95 48.51 -7.10
CA ASN A 467 34.32 48.49 -5.69
C ASN A 467 33.07 48.59 -4.80
N LEU A 468 32.53 47.44 -4.38
CA LEU A 468 31.31 47.39 -3.57
C LEU A 468 31.46 48.13 -2.23
N TRP A 469 32.65 48.13 -1.62
CA TRP A 469 32.88 48.83 -0.36
C TRP A 469 32.79 50.35 -0.51
N GLN A 470 33.28 50.89 -1.64
CA GLN A 470 33.06 52.29 -1.97
C GLN A 470 31.57 52.58 -2.20
N MET A 471 30.85 51.69 -2.89
CA MET A 471 29.40 51.84 -3.09
C MET A 471 28.61 51.80 -1.78
N VAL A 472 29.06 51.03 -0.78
CA VAL A 472 28.50 51.05 0.58
C VAL A 472 28.66 52.43 1.20
N LYS A 473 29.87 53.02 1.14
CA LYS A 473 30.13 54.37 1.65
C LYS A 473 29.31 55.45 0.94
N GLU A 474 29.00 55.24 -0.33
CA GLU A 474 28.15 56.14 -1.14
C GLU A 474 26.64 55.89 -0.96
N GLY A 475 26.23 54.92 -0.14
CA GLY A 475 24.82 54.57 0.09
C GLY A 475 24.13 53.88 -1.10
N LYS A 476 24.91 53.38 -2.07
CA LYS A 476 24.42 52.69 -3.28
C LYS A 476 24.39 51.17 -3.14
N PHE A 477 25.02 50.64 -2.11
CA PHE A 477 25.02 49.22 -1.78
C PHE A 477 24.84 49.03 -0.28
N ARG A 478 24.10 48.01 0.14
CA ARG A 478 23.86 47.78 1.56
C ARG A 478 25.07 47.11 2.21
N GLU A 479 25.42 47.59 3.40
CA GLU A 479 26.54 47.07 4.19
C GLU A 479 26.32 45.61 4.63
N ASP A 480 25.10 45.28 5.06
CA ASP A 480 24.71 43.93 5.48
C ASP A 480 24.87 42.88 4.35
N LEU A 481 24.41 43.21 3.15
CA LEU A 481 24.56 42.37 1.98
C LEU A 481 26.01 42.21 1.55
N TYR A 482 26.82 43.27 1.66
CA TYR A 482 28.25 43.20 1.34
C TYR A 482 28.95 42.15 2.20
N TYR A 483 28.75 42.18 3.52
CA TYR A 483 29.35 41.20 4.42
C TYR A 483 28.85 39.77 4.18
N ARG A 484 27.57 39.62 3.81
CA ARG A 484 27.00 38.29 3.49
C ARG A 484 27.55 37.71 2.19
N LEU A 485 27.86 38.54 1.21
CA LEU A 485 28.46 38.12 -0.07
C LEU A 485 29.98 37.89 0.05
N ASN A 486 30.68 38.74 0.80
CA ASN A 486 32.14 38.75 0.90
C ASN A 486 32.67 37.82 2.01
N VAL A 487 32.17 36.58 2.09
CA VAL A 487 32.67 35.58 3.06
C VAL A 487 34.00 35.01 2.59
N LEU A 488 34.07 34.63 1.31
CA LEU A 488 35.29 34.25 0.62
C LEU A 488 35.49 35.18 -0.57
N ALA A 489 36.67 35.79 -0.70
CA ALA A 489 36.95 36.79 -1.71
C ALA A 489 38.00 36.30 -2.71
N ILE A 490 37.72 36.46 -4.00
CA ILE A 490 38.68 36.19 -5.08
C ILE A 490 38.81 37.45 -5.93
N HIS A 491 40.04 37.85 -6.22
CA HIS A 491 40.32 38.95 -7.14
C HIS A 491 40.97 38.39 -8.41
N LEU A 492 40.27 38.47 -9.55
CA LEU A 492 40.81 38.09 -10.84
C LEU A 492 41.61 39.26 -11.45
N PRO A 493 42.92 39.08 -11.69
CA PRO A 493 43.75 40.12 -12.29
C PRO A 493 43.30 40.44 -13.71
N ALA A 494 43.56 41.67 -14.14
CA ALA A 494 43.30 42.11 -15.50
C ALA A 494 44.17 41.34 -16.49
N LEU A 495 43.74 41.23 -17.76
CA LEU A 495 44.52 40.52 -18.78
C LEU A 495 45.92 41.10 -18.99
N ARG A 496 46.12 42.40 -18.74
CA ARG A 496 47.43 43.06 -18.81
C ARG A 496 48.39 42.64 -17.70
N ASP A 497 47.88 42.08 -16.62
CA ASP A 497 48.62 41.63 -15.44
C ASP A 497 48.71 40.10 -15.38
N ARG A 498 48.36 39.39 -16.48
CA ARG A 498 48.22 37.93 -16.57
C ARG A 498 49.04 37.28 -17.67
#